data_AF-A0A5D0QZ77-F1
#
_entry.id   AF-A0A5D0QZ77-F1
#
_cell.length_a   1.000
_cell.length_b   1.000
_cell.length_c   1.000
_cell.angle_alpha   90.00
_cell.angle_beta   90.00
_cell.angle_gamma   90.00
#
_symmetry.space_group_name_H-M   'P 1'
#
loop_
_entity.id
_entity.type
_entity.pdbx_description
1 polymer ?
#
loop_
_entity_poly.entity_id
_entity_poly.type
_entity_poly.pdbx_seq_one_letter_code
_entity_poly.pdbx_strand_id
1 'polypeptide(L)'
;MKNRMNMALTTVVMVCALLVVFTSSSFAQENPIYQLSDNTDSQSMSRTSTRVTSYPEDLLYDLEPSVYIKNNQIIEVTEGQAPKVVKLKDINSFNILSSDNDLFKRVEMITINITSASDLMRPFNVDNIRGFGSLKYIYLKCESSVTESQIRNFIQQADSEISIFYKIFNRS
;
A
#
# COMPACT_ATOMS: atom_id res chain seq x y z
N MET A 1 -40.31 -46.91 -17.60
CA MET A 1 -40.35 -46.75 -16.13
C MET A 1 -40.07 -45.29 -15.80
N LYS A 2 -41.05 -44.57 -15.25
CA LYS A 2 -40.99 -43.11 -15.02
C LYS A 2 -40.32 -42.89 -13.66
N ASN A 3 -39.05 -42.48 -13.66
CA ASN A 3 -38.30 -42.19 -12.44
C ASN A 3 -38.97 -41.02 -11.70
N ARG A 4 -39.79 -41.32 -10.68
CA ARG A 4 -40.29 -40.33 -9.73
C ARG A 4 -39.15 -39.99 -8.79
N MET A 5 -38.23 -39.16 -9.25
CA MET A 5 -37.20 -38.59 -8.40
C MET A 5 -37.91 -37.90 -7.23
N ASN A 6 -37.58 -38.31 -6.00
CA ASN A 6 -38.29 -37.89 -4.81
C ASN A 6 -38.11 -36.38 -4.66
N MET A 7 -39.21 -35.61 -4.68
CA MET A 7 -39.16 -34.14 -4.77
C MET A 7 -38.32 -33.52 -3.65
N ALA A 8 -38.35 -34.12 -2.47
CA ALA A 8 -37.51 -33.73 -1.34
C ALA A 8 -36.00 -33.91 -1.59
N LEU A 9 -35.60 -34.99 -2.29
CA LEU A 9 -34.20 -35.25 -2.63
C LEU A 9 -33.68 -34.19 -3.61
N THR A 10 -34.48 -33.81 -4.61
CA THR A 10 -34.13 -32.72 -5.53
C THR A 10 -33.94 -31.39 -4.82
N THR A 11 -34.80 -31.06 -3.85
CA THR A 11 -34.68 -29.81 -3.09
C THR A 11 -33.42 -29.78 -2.24
N VAL A 12 -33.09 -30.89 -1.57
CA VAL A 12 -31.87 -31.01 -0.76
C VAL A 12 -30.62 -30.87 -1.64
N VAL A 13 -30.57 -31.56 -2.77
CA VAL A 13 -29.44 -31.46 -3.71
C VAL A 13 -29.30 -30.02 -4.24
N MET A 14 -30.40 -29.33 -4.53
CA MET A 14 -30.38 -27.95 -5.01
C MET A 14 -29.88 -26.97 -3.93
N VAL A 15 -30.29 -27.15 -2.67
CA VAL A 15 -29.82 -26.34 -1.54
C VAL A 15 -28.33 -26.58 -1.26
N CYS A 16 -27.88 -27.84 -1.29
CA CYS A 16 -26.46 -28.18 -1.14
C CYS A 16 -25.61 -27.59 -2.27
N ALA A 17 -26.11 -27.63 -3.52
CA ALA A 17 -25.43 -27.02 -4.66
C ALA A 17 -25.32 -25.49 -4.53
N LEU A 18 -26.37 -24.82 -4.03
CA LEU A 18 -26.34 -23.38 -3.75
C LEU A 18 -25.32 -23.02 -2.67
N LEU A 19 -25.20 -23.82 -1.60
CA LEU A 19 -24.24 -23.58 -0.52
C LEU A 19 -22.78 -23.65 -1.02
N VAL A 20 -22.47 -24.51 -1.99
CA VAL A 20 -21.12 -24.60 -2.56
C VAL A 20 -20.75 -23.32 -3.32
N VAL A 21 -21.69 -22.68 -4.02
CA VAL A 21 -21.45 -21.46 -4.80
C VAL A 21 -21.15 -20.24 -3.91
N PHE A 22 -21.66 -20.19 -2.67
CA PHE A 22 -21.37 -19.09 -1.74
C PHE A 22 -20.05 -19.22 -0.98
N THR A 23 -19.34 -20.35 -1.11
CA THR A 23 -18.04 -20.56 -0.43
C THR A 23 -16.83 -20.09 -1.23
N SER A 24 -17.03 -19.52 -2.43
CA SER A 24 -15.92 -18.90 -3.17
C SER A 24 -15.45 -17.66 -2.43
N SER A 25 -14.31 -17.79 -1.73
CA SER A 25 -13.51 -16.67 -1.24
C SER A 25 -13.18 -15.75 -2.41
N SER A 26 -13.71 -14.53 -2.38
CA SER A 26 -13.39 -13.50 -3.35
C SER A 26 -11.94 -13.06 -3.11
N PHE A 27 -11.02 -13.42 -4.01
CA PHE A 27 -9.70 -12.82 -4.03
C PHE A 27 -9.85 -11.40 -4.58
N ALA A 28 -10.16 -10.44 -3.69
CA ALA A 28 -10.00 -9.04 -4.03
C ALA A 28 -8.53 -8.81 -4.43
N GLN A 29 -8.30 -8.04 -5.49
CA GLN A 29 -6.95 -7.75 -5.99
C GLN A 29 -6.18 -7.02 -4.89
N GLU A 30 -5.34 -7.76 -4.16
CA GLU A 30 -4.52 -7.18 -3.10
C GLU A 30 -3.45 -6.25 -3.72
N ASN A 31 -3.18 -5.14 -3.05
CA ASN A 31 -2.10 -4.24 -3.46
C ASN A 31 -0.78 -5.00 -3.58
N PRO A 32 -0.03 -4.81 -4.68
CA PRO A 32 1.27 -5.41 -4.80
C PRO A 32 2.24 -4.71 -3.82
N ILE A 33 2.92 -5.51 -2.99
CA ILE A 33 3.93 -5.05 -2.04
C ILE A 33 5.30 -5.53 -2.51
N TYR A 34 6.24 -4.60 -2.66
CA TYR A 34 7.57 -4.88 -3.18
C TYR A 34 8.65 -4.43 -2.20
N GLN A 35 9.54 -5.35 -1.84
CA GLN A 35 10.76 -5.03 -1.11
C GLN A 35 11.84 -4.55 -2.07
N LEU A 36 12.33 -3.33 -1.88
CA LEU A 36 13.49 -2.82 -2.60
C LEU A 36 14.77 -3.34 -1.92
N SER A 37 15.68 -3.88 -2.73
CA SER A 37 16.98 -4.37 -2.25
C SER A 37 17.97 -3.21 -2.06
N ASP A 38 18.91 -3.38 -1.14
CA ASP A 38 20.15 -2.61 -1.17
C ASP A 38 21.00 -3.15 -2.32
N ASN A 39 21.48 -2.26 -3.20
CA ASN A 39 22.15 -2.57 -4.47
C ASN A 39 23.50 -3.32 -4.35
N THR A 40 23.63 -4.29 -3.43
CA THR A 40 24.86 -5.05 -3.22
C THR A 40 24.73 -6.55 -3.46
N ASP A 41 23.52 -7.13 -3.53
CA ASP A 41 23.38 -8.56 -3.82
C ASP A 41 22.31 -8.83 -4.89
N SER A 42 22.79 -8.82 -6.14
CA SER A 42 22.21 -9.71 -7.12
C SER A 42 22.37 -11.14 -6.58
N GLN A 43 21.26 -11.82 -6.34
CA GLN A 43 21.12 -13.24 -5.94
C GLN A 43 20.82 -13.51 -4.46
N SER A 44 19.54 -13.35 -4.07
CA SER A 44 18.75 -14.39 -3.40
C SER A 44 17.39 -13.83 -2.94
N MET A 45 16.51 -13.49 -3.88
CA MET A 45 15.12 -13.19 -3.50
C MET A 45 14.27 -14.46 -3.57
N SER A 46 13.63 -14.77 -2.44
CA SER A 46 12.66 -15.84 -2.25
C SER A 46 11.62 -15.86 -3.38
N ARG A 47 11.24 -17.07 -3.81
CA ARG A 47 10.41 -17.40 -4.99
C ARG A 47 8.97 -16.84 -4.99
N THR A 48 8.64 -15.93 -4.08
CA THR A 48 7.29 -15.34 -3.95
C THR A 48 7.23 -13.87 -4.38
N SER A 49 8.37 -13.17 -4.50
CA SER A 49 8.36 -11.75 -4.88
C SER A 49 8.43 -11.62 -6.41
N THR A 50 7.33 -11.18 -7.02
CA THR A 50 7.26 -10.77 -8.43
C THR A 50 8.44 -9.85 -8.75
N ARG A 51 9.26 -10.22 -9.75
CA ARG A 51 10.38 -9.37 -10.21
C ARG A 51 9.83 -8.01 -10.61
N VAL A 52 10.15 -6.97 -9.83
CA VAL A 52 9.88 -5.58 -10.22
C VAL A 52 10.88 -5.21 -11.31
N THR A 53 10.40 -5.15 -12.55
CA THR A 53 11.22 -4.76 -13.71
C THR A 53 11.29 -3.24 -13.91
N SER A 54 10.43 -2.47 -13.22
CA SER A 54 10.44 -1.01 -13.24
C SER A 54 9.78 -0.46 -11.97
N TYR A 55 10.52 0.29 -11.16
CA TYR A 55 9.99 1.12 -10.08
C TYR A 55 10.35 2.59 -10.36
N PRO A 56 9.59 3.58 -9.86
CA PRO A 56 9.78 4.99 -10.22
C PRO A 56 11.00 5.58 -9.50
N GLU A 57 12.20 5.35 -10.04
CA GLU A 57 13.48 5.80 -9.44
C GLU A 57 13.48 7.31 -9.14
N ASP A 58 12.97 8.12 -10.06
CA ASP A 58 12.93 9.58 -9.93
C ASP A 58 12.10 10.05 -8.71
N LEU A 59 11.02 9.33 -8.39
CA LEU A 59 10.18 9.63 -7.22
C LEU A 59 10.80 9.14 -5.91
N LEU A 60 11.63 8.09 -5.96
CA LEU A 60 12.26 7.49 -4.77
C LEU A 60 13.55 8.18 -4.33
N TYR A 61 14.34 8.70 -5.27
CA TYR A 61 15.68 9.26 -5.02
C TYR A 61 15.69 10.79 -4.92
N ASP A 62 14.58 11.38 -4.48
CA ASP A 62 14.47 12.81 -4.20
C ASP A 62 14.75 13.73 -5.41
N LEU A 63 14.58 13.22 -6.64
CA LEU A 63 14.80 13.98 -7.88
C LEU A 63 13.60 14.86 -8.25
N GLU A 64 12.44 14.61 -7.65
CA GLU A 64 11.19 15.29 -7.95
C GLU A 64 10.78 16.29 -6.85
N PRO A 65 10.08 17.38 -7.20
CA PRO A 65 9.61 18.39 -6.25
C PRO A 65 8.77 17.74 -5.14
N SER A 66 9.10 18.05 -3.89
CA SER A 66 8.58 17.33 -2.73
C SER A 66 8.00 18.28 -1.67
N VAL A 67 6.96 17.83 -0.97
CA VAL A 67 6.50 18.45 0.29
C VAL A 67 7.00 17.61 1.44
N TYR A 68 7.68 18.24 2.39
CA TYR A 68 8.14 17.59 3.61
C TYR A 68 7.22 17.94 4.76
N ILE A 69 6.76 16.90 5.47
CA ILE A 69 5.82 17.03 6.57
C ILE A 69 6.40 16.36 7.81
N LYS A 70 6.32 17.05 8.94
CA LYS A 70 6.72 16.54 10.25
C LYS A 70 5.78 17.08 11.32
N ASN A 71 5.44 16.28 12.31
CA ASN A 71 4.55 16.63 13.42
C ASN A 71 3.25 17.32 12.94
N ASN A 72 2.67 16.79 11.87
CA ASN A 72 1.43 17.31 11.27
C ASN A 72 1.53 18.75 10.73
N GLN A 73 2.73 19.18 10.33
CA GLN A 73 3.01 20.48 9.75
C GLN A 73 3.88 20.34 8.49
N ILE A 74 3.62 21.18 7.49
CA ILE A 74 4.51 21.31 6.33
C ILE A 74 5.74 22.08 6.79
N ILE A 75 6.91 21.44 6.73
CA ILE A 75 8.18 22.04 7.16
C ILE A 75 8.99 22.60 5.99
N GLU A 76 8.78 22.07 4.78
CA GLU A 76 9.51 22.48 3.58
C GLU A 76 8.71 22.08 2.34
N VAL A 77 8.77 22.91 1.30
CA VAL A 77 8.25 22.60 -0.03
C VAL A 77 9.35 22.94 -1.02
N THR A 78 9.70 22.00 -1.90
CA THR A 78 10.65 22.27 -2.98
C THR A 78 10.10 23.38 -3.88
N GLU A 79 10.84 24.49 -4.00
CA GLU A 79 10.39 25.65 -4.76
C GLU A 79 10.44 25.42 -6.28
N GLY A 80 9.62 26.17 -7.02
CA GLY A 80 9.71 26.28 -8.48
C GLY A 80 8.80 25.34 -9.28
N GLN A 81 8.24 24.29 -8.69
CA GLN A 81 7.32 23.36 -9.37
C GLN A 81 6.27 22.77 -8.42
N ALA A 82 5.17 22.26 -8.99
CA ALA A 82 4.14 21.57 -8.22
C ALA A 82 4.68 20.24 -7.68
N PRO A 83 4.50 19.93 -6.39
CA PRO A 83 5.01 18.70 -5.78
C PRO A 83 4.46 17.42 -6.43
N LYS A 84 5.33 16.46 -6.68
CA LYS A 84 4.96 15.08 -7.06
C LYS A 84 5.11 14.08 -5.93
N VAL A 85 5.82 14.44 -4.86
CA VAL A 85 6.07 13.55 -3.73
C VAL A 85 5.71 14.23 -2.41
N VAL A 86 5.02 13.52 -1.53
CA VAL A 86 4.84 13.94 -0.12
C VAL A 86 5.70 13.04 0.75
N LYS A 87 6.50 13.65 1.63
CA LYS A 87 7.44 12.95 2.52
C LYS A 87 7.06 13.19 3.97
N LEU A 88 6.44 12.19 4.57
CA LEU A 88 6.13 12.14 5.99
C LEU A 88 7.37 11.68 6.75
N LYS A 89 7.91 12.57 7.57
CA LYS A 89 9.08 12.28 8.44
C LYS A 89 8.70 11.49 9.69
N ASP A 90 7.40 11.37 9.98
CA ASP A 90 6.85 10.64 11.10
C ASP A 90 5.40 10.20 10.81
N ILE A 91 4.94 9.19 11.56
CA ILE A 91 3.56 8.69 11.49
C ILE A 91 2.53 9.57 12.20
N ASN A 92 2.95 10.60 12.95
CA ASN A 92 2.03 11.55 13.59
C ASN A 92 1.41 12.52 12.57
N SER A 93 1.95 12.54 11.36
CA SER A 93 1.61 13.47 10.30
C SER A 93 0.54 12.94 9.34
N PHE A 94 -0.23 11.91 9.70
CA PHE A 94 -1.31 11.43 8.82
C PHE A 94 -2.49 12.42 8.73
N ASN A 95 -2.78 13.16 9.81
CA ASN A 95 -3.98 13.98 9.87
C ASN A 95 -3.98 15.12 8.83
N ILE A 96 -2.83 15.73 8.53
CA ILE A 96 -2.72 16.80 7.53
C ILE A 96 -3.06 16.31 6.11
N LEU A 97 -2.91 15.02 5.84
CA LEU A 97 -3.28 14.42 4.55
C LEU A 97 -4.79 14.36 4.32
N SER A 98 -5.60 14.51 5.38
CA SER A 98 -7.06 14.58 5.27
C SER A 98 -7.57 15.96 4.87
N SER A 99 -6.70 16.99 4.92
CA SER A 99 -7.05 18.33 4.45
C SER A 99 -6.99 18.40 2.92
N ASP A 100 -8.01 18.96 2.30
CA ASP A 100 -7.96 19.25 0.86
C ASP A 100 -6.98 20.40 0.64
N ASN A 101 -5.85 20.09 0.00
CA ASN A 101 -4.74 21.02 -0.21
C ASN A 101 -4.28 20.92 -1.66
N ASP A 102 -4.19 22.07 -2.34
CA ASP A 102 -3.79 22.14 -3.75
C ASP A 102 -2.40 21.53 -4.02
N LEU A 103 -1.52 21.53 -3.01
CA LEU A 103 -0.19 20.91 -3.10
C LEU A 103 -0.26 19.38 -3.32
N PHE A 104 -1.36 18.73 -2.95
CA PHE A 104 -1.49 17.27 -3.02
C PHE A 104 -2.07 16.76 -4.34
N LYS A 105 -2.69 17.62 -5.15
CA LYS A 105 -3.42 17.26 -6.38
C LYS A 105 -2.58 16.47 -7.40
N ARG A 106 -1.29 16.79 -7.48
CA ARG A 106 -0.33 16.22 -8.45
C ARG A 106 0.63 15.21 -7.82
N VAL A 107 0.42 14.86 -6.55
CA VAL A 107 1.28 13.93 -5.85
C VAL A 107 1.04 12.52 -6.39
N GLU A 108 2.12 11.90 -6.86
CA GLU A 108 2.13 10.54 -7.38
C GLU A 108 2.66 9.55 -6.33
N MET A 109 3.39 10.02 -5.32
CA MET A 109 3.97 9.19 -4.27
C MET A 109 3.86 9.80 -2.87
N ILE A 110 3.47 8.97 -1.90
CA ILE A 110 3.62 9.27 -0.47
C ILE A 110 4.74 8.42 0.11
N THR A 111 5.74 9.06 0.69
CA THR A 111 6.83 8.43 1.43
C THR A 111 6.57 8.54 2.92
N ILE A 112 6.61 7.42 3.65
CA ILE A 112 6.41 7.35 5.09
C ILE A 112 7.65 6.78 5.77
N ASN A 113 8.24 7.56 6.68
CA ASN A 113 9.32 7.07 7.52
C ASN A 113 8.78 6.27 8.70
N ILE A 114 9.21 5.01 8.80
CA ILE A 114 8.91 4.08 9.88
C ILE A 114 10.17 3.93 10.72
N THR A 115 10.19 4.53 11.90
CA THR A 115 11.37 4.55 12.77
C THR A 115 11.45 3.30 13.65
N SER A 116 10.30 2.72 13.99
CA SER A 116 10.21 1.60 14.93
C SER A 116 9.07 0.65 14.55
N ALA A 117 9.12 -0.58 15.07
CA ALA A 117 8.02 -1.55 14.89
C ALA A 117 6.69 -1.06 15.51
N SER A 118 6.72 -0.23 16.56
CA SER A 118 5.52 0.37 17.14
C SER A 118 4.82 1.34 16.20
N ASP A 119 5.53 1.95 15.25
CA ASP A 119 4.91 2.85 14.27
C ASP A 119 3.92 2.09 13.38
N LEU A 120 4.18 0.82 13.11
CA LEU A 120 3.29 -0.05 12.33
C LEU A 120 1.99 -0.41 13.04
N MET A 121 1.87 -0.16 14.35
CA MET A 121 0.62 -0.35 15.11
C MET A 121 -0.40 0.76 14.83
N ARG A 122 0.01 1.85 14.16
CA ARG A 122 -0.86 2.97 13.81
C ARG A 122 -1.13 2.93 12.30
N PRO A 123 -2.27 2.36 11.87
CA PRO A 123 -2.51 2.14 10.46
C PRO A 123 -2.59 3.45 9.68
N PHE A 124 -2.03 3.43 8.48
CA PHE A 124 -2.25 4.43 7.46
C PHE A 124 -3.44 3.99 6.60
N ASN A 125 -4.61 4.56 6.89
CA ASN A 125 -5.82 4.33 6.10
C ASN A 125 -5.86 5.31 4.92
N VAL A 126 -5.77 4.77 3.71
CA VAL A 126 -5.72 5.56 2.46
C VAL A 126 -7.04 6.26 2.18
N ASP A 127 -8.19 5.72 2.59
CA ASP A 127 -9.50 6.39 2.42
C ASP A 127 -9.60 7.71 3.20
N ASN A 128 -8.76 7.91 4.21
CA ASN A 128 -8.77 9.13 5.02
C ASN A 128 -8.03 10.31 4.38
N ILE A 129 -7.25 10.08 3.31
CA ILE A 129 -6.51 11.15 2.64
C ILE A 129 -7.39 11.85 1.58
N ARG A 130 -7.16 13.14 1.35
CA ARG A 130 -7.94 13.94 0.39
C ARG A 130 -7.02 14.73 -0.53
N GLY A 131 -7.48 14.92 -1.76
CA GLY A 131 -6.73 15.68 -2.78
C GLY A 131 -5.63 14.89 -3.48
N PHE A 132 -5.56 13.56 -3.35
CA PHE A 132 -4.52 12.69 -3.92
C PHE A 132 -4.95 11.99 -5.23
N GLY A 133 -5.57 12.73 -6.15
CA GLY A 133 -6.13 12.15 -7.39
C GLY A 133 -5.11 11.57 -8.38
N SER A 134 -3.82 11.81 -8.17
CA SER A 134 -2.72 11.29 -9.02
C SER A 134 -1.88 10.22 -8.32
N LEU A 135 -2.26 9.79 -7.11
CA LEU A 135 -1.47 8.88 -6.29
C LEU A 135 -1.38 7.50 -6.91
N LYS A 136 -0.17 7.01 -7.11
CA LYS A 136 0.12 5.68 -7.68
C LYS A 136 0.96 4.82 -6.74
N TYR A 137 1.71 5.46 -5.84
CA TYR A 137 2.74 4.79 -5.06
C TYR A 137 2.70 5.18 -3.58
N ILE A 138 2.89 4.20 -2.71
CA ILE A 138 3.23 4.42 -1.30
C ILE A 138 4.61 3.79 -1.07
N TYR A 139 5.53 4.57 -0.53
CA TYR A 139 6.88 4.13 -0.23
C TYR A 139 7.16 4.18 1.28
N LEU A 140 7.57 3.05 1.85
CA LEU A 140 7.93 2.92 3.25
C LEU A 140 9.44 2.89 3.42
N LYS A 141 9.97 3.87 4.16
CA LYS A 141 11.36 3.93 4.57
C LYS A 141 11.47 3.43 6.01
N CYS A 142 11.89 2.18 6.17
CA CYS A 142 11.90 1.51 7.47
C CYS A 142 13.30 1.52 8.08
N GLU A 143 13.47 2.04 9.29
CA GLU A 143 14.73 2.02 10.05
C GLU A 143 14.87 0.76 10.93
N SER A 144 13.87 -0.12 10.92
CA SER A 144 13.86 -1.37 11.66
C SER A 144 13.35 -2.53 10.79
N SER A 145 13.57 -3.76 11.24
CA SER A 145 13.05 -4.96 10.60
C SER A 145 11.52 -4.91 10.50
N VAL A 146 11.00 -5.10 9.29
CA VAL A 146 9.58 -5.17 8.99
C VAL A 146 9.30 -6.35 8.08
N THR A 147 8.13 -6.96 8.25
CA THR A 147 7.62 -8.03 7.39
C THR A 147 6.54 -7.49 6.44
N GLU A 148 6.36 -8.15 5.30
CA GLU A 148 5.28 -7.81 4.37
C GLU A 148 3.90 -7.85 5.03
N SER A 149 3.65 -8.82 5.93
CA SER A 149 2.38 -8.91 6.67
C SER A 149 2.15 -7.70 7.58
N GLN A 150 3.20 -7.18 8.24
CA GLN A 150 3.08 -5.95 9.02
C GLN A 150 2.77 -4.74 8.14
N ILE A 151 3.39 -4.65 6.96
CA ILE A 151 3.12 -3.58 5.99
C ILE A 151 1.67 -3.66 5.49
N ARG A 152 1.20 -4.86 5.16
CA ARG A 152 -0.18 -5.11 4.71
C ARG A 152 -1.21 -4.72 5.77
N ASN A 153 -0.93 -4.95 7.05
CA ASN A 153 -1.80 -4.52 8.14
C ASN A 153 -1.73 -3.02 8.40
N PHE A 154 -0.57 -2.42 8.14
CA PHE A 154 -0.32 -1.00 8.33
C PHE A 154 -0.98 -0.14 7.25
N ILE A 155 -0.89 -0.52 5.97
CA ILE A 155 -1.55 0.18 4.85
C ILE A 155 -2.95 -0.38 4.66
N GLN A 156 -3.98 0.40 4.99
CA GLN A 156 -5.38 -0.04 4.95
C GLN A 156 -6.15 0.68 3.84
N GLN A 157 -7.09 -0.04 3.22
CA GLN A 157 -8.01 0.50 2.20
C GLN A 157 -7.29 1.20 1.03
N ALA A 158 -6.10 0.72 0.66
CA ALA A 158 -5.46 1.20 -0.55
C ALA A 158 -6.19 0.64 -1.77
N ASP A 159 -6.44 1.48 -2.78
CA ASP A 159 -6.94 1.01 -4.08
C ASP A 159 -5.93 0.03 -4.68
N SER A 160 -6.38 -1.09 -5.24
CA SER A 160 -5.58 -2.09 -5.93
C SER A 160 -4.58 -1.54 -6.98
N GLU A 161 -4.85 -0.36 -7.56
CA GLU A 161 -3.96 0.32 -8.50
C GLU A 161 -2.71 0.93 -7.82
N ILE A 162 -2.75 1.16 -6.51
CA ILE A 162 -1.63 1.72 -5.74
C ILE A 162 -0.61 0.62 -5.44
N SER A 163 0.61 0.81 -5.93
CA SER A 163 1.73 -0.08 -5.62
C SER A 163 2.47 0.35 -4.36
N ILE A 164 2.76 -0.60 -3.49
CA ILE A 164 3.43 -0.36 -2.22
C ILE A 164 4.88 -0.82 -2.34
N PHE A 165 5.83 0.07 -2.06
CA PHE A 165 7.25 -0.24 -2.00
C PHE A 165 7.74 -0.08 -0.58
N TYR A 166 8.70 -0.90 -0.15
CA TYR A 166 9.38 -0.67 1.12
C TYR A 166 10.86 -0.98 1.04
N LYS A 167 11.64 -0.28 1.86
CA LYS A 167 13.07 -0.50 2.01
C LYS A 167 13.46 -0.44 3.47
N ILE A 168 14.28 -1.40 3.90
CA ILE A 168 14.85 -1.46 5.24
C ILE A 168 16.23 -0.80 5.19
N PHE A 169 16.42 0.24 5.99
CA PHE A 169 17.68 0.95 6.15
C PHE A 169 18.28 0.56 7.49
N ASN A 170 19.27 -0.33 7.48
CA ASN A 170 20.07 -0.58 8.66
C ASN A 170 20.99 0.63 8.86
N ARG A 171 20.73 1.46 9.88
CA ARG A 171 21.76 2.39 10.37
C ARG A 171 22.85 1.54 11.04
N SER A 172 23.97 1.36 10.34
CA SER A 172 25.22 0.82 10.88
C SER A 172 25.82 1.75 11.93
#